data_AF-A0A0Q1FVF7-F1
#
_entry.id   AF-A0A0Q1FVF7-F1
#
_cell.length_a   1.000
_cell.length_b   1.000
_cell.length_c   1.000
_cell.angle_alpha   90.00
_cell.angle_beta   90.00
_cell.angle_gamma   90.00
#
_symmetry.space_group_name_H-M   'P 1'
#
loop_
_entity.id
_entity.type
_entity.pdbx_description
1 polymer ?
#
loop_
_entity_poly.entity_id
_entity_poly.type
_entity_poly.pdbx_seq_one_letter_code
_entity_poly.pdbx_strand_id
1 'polypeptide(L)'
;MSDDKSYIESSITATGGELKSDSLKNRIEYVLMHAQGNSVTAIKSLIDALKDESWNVRCTAAEELGKKGEAVVPYLLESIKSGIWYVKAASCKALGLVGIPHSVYHIYPYLKDKNQTLREEADRAICNIIETDPQRFVDDYLAVGEPSYIEHFMNWLNKNHQDLYEEVSTYLQEKHGI
;
A
#
# COMPACT_ATOMS: atom_id res chain seq x y z
N MET A 1 -22.86 13.53 -37.75
CA MET A 1 -22.57 13.71 -36.32
C MET A 1 -22.63 12.34 -35.65
N SER A 2 -21.61 11.56 -35.96
CA SER A 2 -21.27 10.20 -35.56
C SER A 2 -19.77 10.17 -35.95
N ASP A 3 -18.78 9.80 -35.14
CA ASP A 3 -18.70 8.78 -34.11
C ASP A 3 -17.45 9.01 -33.23
N ASP A 4 -17.46 10.03 -32.36
CA ASP A 4 -16.34 10.24 -31.41
C ASP A 4 -16.24 9.13 -30.35
N LYS A 5 -17.35 8.41 -30.11
CA LYS A 5 -17.34 7.23 -29.23
C LYS A 5 -16.69 6.00 -29.86
N SER A 6 -16.72 5.86 -31.19
CA SER A 6 -16.14 4.68 -31.87
C SER A 6 -14.61 4.68 -31.88
N TYR A 7 -13.99 5.87 -31.88
CA TYR A 7 -12.53 6.01 -31.84
C TYR A 7 -11.98 5.73 -30.43
N ILE A 8 -12.75 6.10 -29.40
CA ILE A 8 -12.41 5.81 -28.00
C ILE A 8 -12.60 4.32 -27.72
N GLU A 9 -13.67 3.69 -28.20
CA GLU A 9 -13.95 2.26 -27.96
C GLU A 9 -12.98 1.30 -28.69
N SER A 10 -12.47 1.68 -29.86
CA SER A 10 -11.50 0.85 -30.61
C SER A 10 -10.08 0.87 -30.03
N SER A 11 -9.78 1.83 -29.15
CA SER A 11 -8.48 1.92 -28.44
C SER A 11 -8.40 0.99 -27.22
N ILE A 12 -9.55 0.54 -26.70
CA ILE A 12 -9.68 -0.13 -25.39
C ILE A 12 -9.24 -1.61 -25.41
N THR A 13 -8.89 -2.18 -26.57
CA THR A 13 -8.63 -3.63 -26.70
C THR A 13 -7.17 -4.06 -26.54
N ALA A 14 -6.22 -3.16 -26.24
CA ALA A 14 -4.80 -3.50 -26.12
C ALA A 14 -4.33 -3.59 -24.66
N THR A 15 -4.64 -4.69 -23.97
CA THR A 15 -4.30 -4.96 -22.56
C THR A 15 -2.80 -5.18 -22.27
N GLY A 16 -1.94 -4.21 -22.60
CA GLY A 16 -0.52 -4.23 -22.24
C GLY A 16 0.37 -3.26 -23.02
N GLY A 17 -0.16 -2.59 -24.05
CA GLY A 17 0.59 -1.62 -24.86
C GLY A 17 0.72 -0.25 -24.21
N GLU A 18 -0.31 0.22 -23.52
CA GLU A 18 -0.36 1.61 -23.03
C GLU A 18 0.55 1.87 -21.83
N LEU A 19 0.76 0.90 -20.92
CA LEU A 19 1.75 1.03 -19.85
C LEU A 19 3.19 1.07 -20.39
N LYS A 20 3.43 0.65 -21.64
CA LYS A 20 4.72 0.75 -22.33
C LYS A 20 4.86 2.02 -23.16
N SER A 21 3.88 2.92 -23.14
CA SER A 21 3.93 4.19 -23.85
C SER A 21 4.97 5.13 -23.22
N ASP A 22 5.77 5.81 -24.03
CA ASP A 22 6.68 6.88 -23.58
C ASP A 22 5.92 8.07 -22.95
N SER A 23 4.66 8.28 -23.35
CA SER A 23 3.80 9.32 -22.78
C SER A 23 3.35 8.99 -21.36
N LEU A 24 3.83 9.78 -20.38
CA LEU A 24 3.39 9.73 -18.98
C LEU A 24 1.87 9.83 -18.85
N LYS A 25 1.24 10.71 -19.64
CA LYS A 25 -0.22 10.92 -19.63
C LYS A 25 -0.95 9.62 -19.96
N ASN A 26 -0.52 8.92 -21.01
CA ASN A 26 -1.16 7.69 -21.46
C ASN A 26 -1.00 6.58 -20.42
N ARG A 27 0.16 6.51 -19.74
CA ARG A 27 0.37 5.54 -18.65
C ARG A 27 -0.53 5.81 -17.45
N ILE A 28 -0.76 7.08 -17.10
CA ILE A 28 -1.71 7.46 -16.04
C ILE A 28 -3.16 7.13 -16.45
N GLU A 29 -3.55 7.45 -17.69
CA GLU A 29 -4.89 7.11 -18.21
C GLU A 29 -5.14 5.59 -18.19
N TYR A 30 -4.13 4.78 -18.55
CA TYR A 30 -4.19 3.33 -18.43
C TYR A 30 -4.46 2.87 -16.99
N VAL A 31 -3.77 3.45 -15.99
CA VAL A 31 -3.99 3.15 -14.57
C VAL A 31 -5.43 3.49 -14.17
N LEU A 32 -5.91 4.68 -14.54
CA LEU A 32 -7.25 5.13 -14.18
C LEU A 32 -8.36 4.30 -14.85
N MET A 33 -8.15 3.84 -16.09
CA MET A 33 -9.08 2.93 -16.77
C MET A 33 -9.23 1.61 -16.00
N HIS A 34 -8.11 1.04 -15.55
CA HIS A 34 -8.10 -0.21 -14.80
C HIS A 34 -8.56 -0.05 -13.35
N ALA A 35 -8.59 1.18 -12.82
CA ALA A 35 -9.08 1.45 -11.47
C ALA A 35 -10.59 1.18 -11.31
N GLN A 36 -11.38 1.35 -12.39
CA GLN A 36 -12.84 1.31 -12.34
C GLN A 36 -13.45 -0.06 -12.00
N GLY A 37 -12.69 -1.15 -12.17
CA GLY A 37 -13.17 -2.52 -11.91
C GLY A 37 -12.40 -3.23 -10.80
N ASN A 38 -13.06 -4.15 -10.09
CA ASN A 38 -12.43 -5.01 -9.08
C ASN A 38 -12.08 -6.41 -9.60
N SER A 39 -11.98 -6.56 -10.93
CA SER A 39 -11.56 -7.83 -11.52
C SER A 39 -10.10 -8.14 -11.16
N VAL A 40 -9.76 -9.43 -11.09
CA VAL A 40 -8.36 -9.86 -10.89
C VAL A 40 -7.44 -9.26 -11.95
N THR A 41 -7.92 -9.13 -13.19
CA THR A 41 -7.17 -8.48 -14.28
C THR A 41 -6.89 -7.02 -13.98
N ALA A 42 -7.89 -6.26 -13.52
CA ALA A 42 -7.71 -4.87 -13.11
C ALA A 42 -6.70 -4.72 -11.98
N ILE A 43 -6.79 -5.57 -10.95
CA ILE A 43 -5.83 -5.58 -9.83
C ILE A 43 -4.41 -5.84 -10.34
N LYS A 44 -4.22 -6.86 -11.20
CA LYS A 44 -2.90 -7.18 -11.78
C LYS A 44 -2.33 -6.03 -12.61
N SER A 45 -3.14 -5.35 -13.41
CA SER A 45 -2.71 -4.18 -14.17
C SER A 45 -2.20 -3.04 -13.28
N LEU A 46 -2.88 -2.79 -12.14
CA LEU A 46 -2.43 -1.79 -11.17
C LEU A 46 -1.15 -2.23 -10.44
N ILE A 47 -1.01 -3.53 -10.11
CA ILE A 47 0.21 -4.06 -9.51
C ILE A 47 1.40 -3.93 -10.47
N ASP A 48 1.19 -4.14 -11.77
CA ASP A 48 2.23 -3.91 -12.77
C ASP A 48 2.59 -2.43 -12.90
N ALA A 49 1.63 -1.51 -12.73
CA ALA A 49 1.91 -0.08 -12.72
C ALA A 49 2.74 0.40 -11.51
N LEU A 50 2.80 -0.37 -10.41
CA LEU A 50 3.75 -0.10 -9.31
C LEU A 50 5.22 -0.28 -9.74
N LYS A 51 5.47 -0.91 -10.89
CA LYS A 51 6.80 -1.13 -11.45
C LYS A 51 7.22 -0.05 -12.44
N ASP A 52 6.36 0.93 -12.72
CA ASP A 52 6.66 2.01 -13.66
C ASP A 52 7.86 2.83 -13.18
N GLU A 53 8.67 3.30 -14.12
CA GLU A 53 9.80 4.19 -13.86
C GLU A 53 9.38 5.53 -13.26
N SER A 54 8.17 6.00 -13.62
CA SER A 54 7.63 7.27 -13.18
C SER A 54 7.01 7.15 -11.79
N TRP A 55 7.48 7.99 -10.87
CA TRP A 55 6.90 8.13 -9.55
C TRP A 55 5.40 8.46 -9.59
N ASN A 56 4.95 9.27 -10.55
CA ASN A 56 3.56 9.67 -10.66
C ASN A 56 2.66 8.47 -10.98
N VAL A 57 3.09 7.60 -11.92
CA VAL A 57 2.34 6.38 -12.27
C VAL A 57 2.27 5.44 -11.06
N ARG A 58 3.40 5.24 -10.36
CA ARG A 58 3.43 4.40 -9.15
C ARG A 58 2.52 4.94 -8.05
N CYS A 59 2.51 6.26 -7.84
CA CYS A 59 1.63 6.89 -6.84
C CYS A 59 0.16 6.70 -7.18
N THR A 60 -0.23 6.98 -8.42
CA THR A 60 -1.62 6.78 -8.86
C THR A 60 -2.02 5.31 -8.71
N ALA A 61 -1.16 4.37 -9.11
CA ALA A 61 -1.44 2.95 -8.96
C ALA A 61 -1.61 2.55 -7.48
N ALA A 62 -0.75 3.04 -6.58
CA ALA A 62 -0.86 2.77 -5.15
C ALA A 62 -2.15 3.34 -4.54
N GLU A 63 -2.55 4.55 -4.95
CA GLU A 63 -3.79 5.19 -4.51
C GLU A 63 -5.04 4.44 -4.98
N GLU A 64 -5.05 4.00 -6.25
CA GLU A 64 -6.15 3.19 -6.78
C GLU A 64 -6.21 1.79 -6.17
N LEU A 65 -5.08 1.19 -5.83
CA LEU A 65 -5.03 -0.07 -5.09
C LEU A 65 -5.54 0.09 -3.65
N GLY A 66 -5.21 1.20 -2.97
CA GLY A 66 -5.71 1.51 -1.63
C GLY A 66 -7.23 1.51 -1.55
N LYS A 67 -7.90 2.10 -2.55
CA LYS A 67 -9.37 2.15 -2.66
C LYS A 67 -10.04 0.78 -2.84
N LYS A 68 -9.28 -0.26 -3.21
CA LYS A 68 -9.83 -1.61 -3.46
C LYS A 68 -9.93 -2.47 -2.20
N GLY A 69 -9.38 -2.02 -1.08
CA GLY A 69 -9.48 -2.70 0.20
C GLY A 69 -8.74 -4.05 0.23
N GLU A 70 -9.18 -4.95 1.11
CA GLU A 70 -8.43 -6.16 1.47
C GLU A 70 -8.14 -7.11 0.30
N ALA A 71 -8.95 -7.11 -0.75
CA ALA A 71 -8.80 -8.01 -1.90
C ALA A 71 -7.45 -7.86 -2.63
N VAL A 72 -6.77 -6.71 -2.51
CA VAL A 72 -5.46 -6.48 -3.15
C VAL A 72 -4.27 -6.91 -2.30
N VAL A 73 -4.47 -7.18 -0.99
CA VAL A 73 -3.38 -7.47 -0.05
C VAL A 73 -2.49 -8.62 -0.52
N PRO A 74 -3.01 -9.79 -0.96
CA PRO A 74 -2.14 -10.89 -1.40
C PRO A 74 -1.19 -10.49 -2.54
N TYR A 75 -1.67 -9.67 -3.49
CA TYR A 75 -0.87 -9.20 -4.63
C TYR A 75 0.18 -8.16 -4.21
N LEU A 76 -0.17 -7.26 -3.29
CA LEU A 76 0.76 -6.29 -2.74
C LEU A 76 1.87 -6.95 -1.91
N LEU A 77 1.53 -7.99 -1.15
CA LEU A 77 2.50 -8.79 -0.38
C LEU A 77 3.46 -9.59 -1.26
N GLU A 78 3.05 -9.98 -2.46
CA GLU A 78 3.95 -10.54 -3.47
C GLU A 78 4.87 -9.44 -4.04
N SER A 79 4.28 -8.32 -4.46
CA SER A 79 5.00 -7.18 -5.06
C SER A 79 6.10 -6.61 -4.17
N ILE A 80 5.84 -6.44 -2.86
CA ILE A 80 6.82 -5.91 -1.90
C ILE A 80 8.01 -6.87 -1.70
N LYS A 81 7.85 -8.18 -1.90
CA LYS A 81 8.92 -9.17 -1.73
C LYS A 81 9.86 -9.22 -2.92
N SER A 82 9.32 -9.15 -4.14
CA SER A 82 10.08 -9.34 -5.38
C SER A 82 10.55 -8.05 -6.06
N GLY A 83 10.04 -6.88 -5.62
CA GLY A 83 10.35 -5.60 -6.24
C GLY A 83 11.76 -5.06 -5.93
N ILE A 84 12.26 -4.15 -6.79
CA ILE A 84 13.37 -3.26 -6.41
C ILE A 84 12.86 -2.10 -5.54
N TRP A 85 13.78 -1.32 -4.94
CA TRP A 85 13.45 -0.40 -3.84
C TRP A 85 12.22 0.49 -4.09
N TYR A 86 12.03 1.03 -5.30
CA TYR A 86 10.90 1.90 -5.61
C TYR A 86 9.56 1.14 -5.78
N VAL A 87 9.61 -0.11 -6.23
CA VAL A 87 8.43 -0.99 -6.32
C VAL A 87 8.00 -1.40 -4.91
N LYS A 88 8.97 -1.73 -4.06
CA LYS A 88 8.72 -2.00 -2.63
C LYS A 88 8.11 -0.78 -1.95
N ALA A 89 8.66 0.41 -2.22
CA ALA A 89 8.17 1.67 -1.64
C ALA A 89 6.73 1.96 -2.06
N ALA A 90 6.40 1.80 -3.34
CA ALA A 90 5.03 1.96 -3.84
C ALA A 90 4.08 0.89 -3.27
N SER A 91 4.57 -0.34 -3.06
CA SER A 91 3.80 -1.42 -2.41
C SER A 91 3.55 -1.14 -0.93
N CYS A 92 4.53 -0.58 -0.20
CA CYS A 92 4.34 -0.08 1.17
C CYS A 92 3.25 0.99 1.20
N LYS A 93 3.35 2.01 0.34
CA LYS A 93 2.32 3.07 0.24
C LYS A 93 0.94 2.48 0.02
N ALA A 94 0.79 1.56 -0.93
CA ALA A 94 -0.49 0.91 -1.20
C ALA A 94 -1.00 0.11 0.00
N LEU A 95 -0.17 -0.73 0.64
CA LEU A 95 -0.57 -1.48 1.85
C LEU A 95 -0.98 -0.56 3.00
N GLY A 96 -0.27 0.56 3.18
CA GLY A 96 -0.61 1.60 4.13
C GLY A 96 -1.99 2.20 3.88
N LEU A 97 -2.32 2.50 2.62
CA LEU A 97 -3.63 3.02 2.21
C LEU A 97 -4.75 1.98 2.31
N VAL A 98 -4.43 0.68 2.17
CA VAL A 98 -5.42 -0.39 2.37
C VAL A 98 -5.74 -0.57 3.87
N GLY A 99 -4.77 -0.34 4.77
CA GLY A 99 -5.03 -0.25 6.21
C GLY A 99 -5.25 -1.58 6.93
N ILE A 100 -4.76 -2.71 6.40
CA ILE A 100 -4.92 -4.02 7.06
C ILE A 100 -3.78 -4.27 8.06
N PRO A 101 -4.06 -4.43 9.38
CA PRO A 101 -3.04 -4.58 10.42
C PRO A 101 -2.00 -5.67 10.17
N HIS A 102 -2.43 -6.84 9.68
CA HIS A 102 -1.53 -7.96 9.37
C HIS A 102 -0.44 -7.62 8.33
N SER A 103 -0.63 -6.58 7.52
CA SER A 103 0.38 -6.13 6.56
C SER A 103 1.67 -5.64 7.24
N VAL A 104 1.59 -5.20 8.50
CA VAL A 104 2.72 -4.65 9.25
C VAL A 104 3.83 -5.69 9.42
N TYR A 105 3.53 -6.99 9.56
CA TYR A 105 4.56 -8.05 9.58
C TYR A 105 5.46 -8.02 8.33
N HIS A 106 4.90 -7.64 7.19
CA HIS A 106 5.62 -7.61 5.92
C HIS A 106 6.27 -6.25 5.63
N ILE A 107 5.80 -5.17 6.28
CA ILE A 107 6.34 -3.82 6.11
C ILE A 107 7.46 -3.55 7.12
N TYR A 108 7.32 -4.02 8.36
CA TYR A 108 8.23 -3.77 9.48
C TYR A 108 9.72 -3.99 9.19
N PRO A 109 10.14 -5.06 8.46
CA PRO A 109 11.56 -5.24 8.12
C PRO A 109 12.15 -4.09 7.30
N TYR A 110 11.33 -3.36 6.54
CA TYR A 110 11.78 -2.28 5.66
C TYR A 110 12.07 -0.97 6.39
N LEU A 111 11.69 -0.84 7.66
CA LEU A 111 12.13 0.27 8.53
C LEU A 111 13.66 0.35 8.66
N LYS A 112 14.36 -0.76 8.41
CA LYS A 112 15.83 -0.87 8.48
C LYS A 112 16.48 -1.08 7.10
N ASP A 113 15.74 -0.90 6.01
CA ASP A 113 16.30 -1.06 4.66
C ASP A 113 17.41 -0.04 4.39
N LYS A 114 18.37 -0.37 3.52
CA LYS A 114 19.46 0.55 3.15
C LYS A 114 18.95 1.77 2.37
N ASN A 115 17.87 1.62 1.61
CA ASN A 115 17.30 2.70 0.82
C ASN A 115 16.43 3.60 1.70
N GLN A 116 16.74 4.90 1.74
CA GLN A 116 16.06 5.88 2.59
C GLN A 116 14.57 6.03 2.23
N THR A 117 14.25 6.16 0.95
CA THR A 117 12.85 6.32 0.50
C THR A 117 12.00 5.11 0.91
N LEU A 118 12.53 3.90 0.80
CA LEU A 118 11.82 2.70 1.25
C LEU A 118 11.60 2.67 2.77
N ARG A 119 12.58 3.13 3.57
CA ARG A 119 12.38 3.28 5.03
C ARG A 119 11.26 4.27 5.34
N GLU A 120 11.25 5.43 4.68
CA GLU A 120 10.24 6.47 4.87
C GLU A 120 8.83 6.01 4.45
N GLU A 121 8.71 5.29 3.34
CA GLU A 121 7.41 4.71 2.93
C GLU A 121 6.97 3.57 3.85
N ALA A 122 7.89 2.76 4.37
CA ALA A 122 7.54 1.71 5.34
C ALA A 122 7.05 2.32 6.66
N ASP A 123 7.72 3.35 7.15
CA ASP A 123 7.34 4.10 8.35
C ASP A 123 5.93 4.70 8.19
N ARG A 124 5.72 5.46 7.11
CA ARG A 124 4.41 6.07 6.82
C ARG A 124 3.31 5.03 6.64
N ALA A 125 3.59 3.91 5.98
CA ALA A 125 2.60 2.87 5.77
C ALA A 125 2.16 2.23 7.09
N ILE A 126 3.07 2.03 8.04
CA ILE A 126 2.73 1.51 9.37
C ILE A 126 1.89 2.54 10.14
N CYS A 127 2.28 3.82 10.12
CA CYS A 127 1.49 4.88 10.76
C CYS A 127 0.08 4.95 10.18
N ASN A 128 -0.07 4.96 8.86
CA ASN A 128 -1.39 4.96 8.20
C ASN A 128 -2.25 3.74 8.60
N ILE A 129 -1.64 2.56 8.76
CA ILE A 129 -2.37 1.35 9.20
C ILE A 129 -2.87 1.52 10.63
N ILE A 130 -2.06 2.09 11.53
CA ILE A 130 -2.46 2.37 12.91
C ILE A 130 -3.59 3.41 12.90
N GLU A 131 -3.39 4.54 12.23
CA GLU A 131 -4.34 5.66 12.15
C GLU A 131 -5.69 5.28 11.52
N THR A 132 -5.71 4.27 10.65
CA THR A 132 -6.95 3.80 10.01
C THR A 132 -7.92 3.20 11.04
N ASP A 133 -7.40 2.39 11.97
CA ASP A 133 -8.17 1.74 13.03
C ASP A 133 -7.24 1.29 14.17
N PRO A 134 -6.90 2.18 15.13
CA PRO A 134 -5.93 1.89 16.17
C PRO A 134 -6.36 0.75 17.09
N GLN A 135 -7.66 0.67 17.42
CA GLN A 135 -8.24 -0.42 18.20
C GLN A 135 -8.04 -1.75 17.49
N ARG A 136 -8.42 -1.84 16.21
CA ARG A 136 -8.24 -3.07 15.43
C ARG A 136 -6.78 -3.41 15.24
N PHE A 137 -5.90 -2.42 15.08
CA PHE A 137 -4.46 -2.65 15.02
C PHE A 137 -3.95 -3.31 16.32
N VAL A 138 -4.37 -2.82 17.48
CA VAL A 138 -4.06 -3.48 18.74
C VAL A 138 -4.67 -4.87 18.80
N ASP A 139 -5.92 -4.99 18.38
CA ASP A 139 -6.68 -6.21 18.58
C ASP A 139 -6.21 -7.38 17.74
N ASP A 140 -6.05 -7.13 16.44
CA ASP A 140 -5.76 -8.16 15.43
C ASP A 140 -4.26 -8.37 15.24
N TYR A 141 -3.41 -7.41 15.63
CA TYR A 141 -1.98 -7.45 15.32
C TYR A 141 -1.06 -7.33 16.54
N LEU A 142 -1.15 -6.24 17.30
CA LEU A 142 -0.11 -5.98 18.30
C LEU A 142 -0.26 -6.91 19.51
N ALA A 143 -1.47 -7.03 20.07
CA ALA A 143 -1.71 -7.81 21.29
C ALA A 143 -1.73 -9.33 21.07
N VAL A 144 -1.68 -9.80 19.82
CA VAL A 144 -1.52 -11.23 19.50
C VAL A 144 -0.05 -11.65 19.41
N GLY A 145 0.88 -10.69 19.44
CA GLY A 145 2.32 -10.95 19.43
C GLY A 145 2.88 -11.33 20.79
N GLU A 146 4.09 -11.91 20.80
CA GLU A 146 4.83 -12.20 22.03
C GLU A 146 5.21 -10.90 22.78
N PRO A 147 5.29 -10.91 24.12
CA PRO A 147 5.56 -9.71 24.92
C PRO A 147 6.81 -8.91 24.48
N SER A 148 7.88 -9.59 24.08
CA SER A 148 9.12 -8.96 23.60
C SER A 148 8.93 -8.23 22.26
N TYR A 149 8.04 -8.74 21.41
CA TYR A 149 7.69 -8.08 20.16
C TYR A 149 6.91 -6.79 20.44
N ILE A 150 5.91 -6.87 21.32
CA ILE A 150 5.11 -5.70 21.75
C ILE A 150 6.03 -4.63 22.32
N GLU A 151 6.92 -4.99 23.25
CA GLU A 151 7.88 -4.06 23.84
C GLU A 151 8.77 -3.41 22.77
N HIS A 152 9.30 -4.18 21.82
CA HIS A 152 10.14 -3.65 20.75
C HIS A 152 9.37 -2.69 19.83
N PHE A 153 8.13 -3.02 19.49
CA PHE A 153 7.28 -2.19 18.64
C PHE A 153 6.88 -0.89 19.35
N MET A 154 6.47 -0.97 20.63
CA MET A 154 6.12 0.19 21.43
C MET A 154 7.32 1.12 21.66
N ASN A 155 8.54 0.57 21.85
CA ASN A 155 9.76 1.37 21.89
C ASN A 155 10.04 2.10 20.57
N TRP A 156 9.73 1.47 19.43
CA TRP A 156 9.81 2.13 18.14
C TRP A 156 8.78 3.27 18.02
N LEU A 157 7.52 3.06 18.42
CA LEU A 157 6.52 4.13 18.46
C LEU A 157 6.95 5.28 19.37
N ASN A 158 7.31 5.01 20.62
CA ASN A 158 7.74 6.03 21.59
C ASN A 158 8.90 6.88 21.07
N LYS A 159 9.82 6.28 20.30
CA LYS A 159 10.97 7.00 19.75
C LYS A 159 10.64 7.87 18.55
N ASN A 160 9.69 7.46 17.71
CA ASN A 160 9.50 8.05 16.38
C ASN A 160 8.13 8.71 16.17
N HIS A 161 7.11 8.26 16.90
CA HIS A 161 5.69 8.59 16.71
C HIS A 161 4.98 8.67 18.08
N GLN A 162 5.28 9.72 18.86
CA GLN A 162 4.79 9.88 20.23
C GLN A 162 3.25 9.85 20.32
N ASP A 163 2.57 10.50 19.39
CA ASP A 163 1.10 10.57 19.37
C ASP A 163 0.49 9.16 19.22
N LEU A 164 1.02 8.37 18.27
CA LEU A 164 0.59 6.98 18.07
C LEU A 164 0.97 6.07 19.24
N TYR A 165 2.10 6.33 19.91
CA TYR A 165 2.48 5.60 21.11
C TYR A 165 1.45 5.75 22.22
N GLU A 166 0.99 6.97 22.49
CA GLU A 166 0.00 7.26 23.53
C GLU A 166 -1.35 6.62 23.22
N GLU A 167 -1.79 6.73 21.97
CA GLU A 167 -3.04 6.12 21.50
C GLU A 167 -3.00 4.58 21.59
N VAL A 168 -1.98 3.94 21.01
CA VAL A 168 -1.81 2.48 21.05
C VAL A 168 -1.64 1.96 22.47
N SER A 169 -0.95 2.71 23.34
CA SER A 169 -0.79 2.34 24.76
C SER A 169 -2.12 2.28 25.49
N THR A 170 -3.02 3.22 25.21
CA THR A 170 -4.37 3.27 25.82
C THR A 170 -5.15 2.00 25.48
N TYR A 171 -5.20 1.64 24.19
CA TYR A 171 -5.89 0.43 23.74
C TYR A 171 -5.27 -0.87 24.26
N LEU A 172 -3.94 -0.93 24.41
CA LEU A 172 -3.27 -2.08 25.01
C LEU A 172 -3.62 -2.27 26.50
N GLN A 173 -3.71 -1.18 27.27
CA GLN A 173 -4.08 -1.22 28.69
C GLN A 173 -5.52 -1.73 28.86
N GLU A 174 -6.44 -1.19 28.07
CA GLU A 174 -7.85 -1.63 28.06
C GLU A 174 -7.99 -3.13 27.75
N LYS A 175 -7.20 -3.63 26.79
CA LYS A 175 -7.22 -5.05 26.40
C LYS A 175 -6.61 -5.99 27.44
N HIS A 176 -5.53 -5.57 28.09
CA HIS A 176 -4.83 -6.40 29.09
C HIS A 176 -5.37 -6.21 30.53
N GLY A 177 -6.32 -5.29 30.75
CA GLY A 177 -7.06 -5.17 32.00
C GLY A 177 -6.24 -4.62 33.17
N ILE A 178 -5.34 -3.66 32.91
CA ILE A 178 -4.56 -2.95 33.93
C ILE A 178 -5.06 -1.51 34.05
#